data_AF-A0A9P9JQ47-F1
#
_entry.id   AF-A0A9P9JQ47-F1
#
_cell.length_a   1.000
_cell.length_b   1.000
_cell.length_c   1.000
_cell.angle_alpha   90.00
_cell.angle_beta   90.00
_cell.angle_gamma   90.00
#
_symmetry.space_group_name_H-M   'P 1'
#
loop_
_entity.id
_entity.type
_entity.pdbx_description
1 polymer ?
#
loop_
_entity_poly.entity_id
_entity_poly.type
_entity_poly.pdbx_seq_one_letter_code
_entity_poly.pdbx_strand_id
1 'polypeptide(L)'
;MPLSSDFSKFSHPLQPYINGEFIDSVGAEKHTLISAVNDQVITKVSKEAHIGLHKAAAITIRKPYSITAGICAYNAPLGIYAIKAGPALPVGNVIIIKASETNPLSTLLAVSLASQAGIPNGIIRCITGGLKPGKALVAVAKRNLKSITLKLSSKSPVVVFPDADLDKAAQNIAGQLFILNAKVCSTGSRIYTHESIVDELVAKMKGLAWSMRKLLDQYLLLVGNRAGRESSAGQRRWMIGPKSRQYQLGYTTAA
;
A
#
# COMPACT_ATOMS: atom_id res chain seq x y z
N MET A 1 1.16 -8.39 -32.34
CA MET A 1 1.37 -9.83 -32.65
C MET A 1 0.18 -10.62 -32.13
N PRO A 2 -0.38 -11.57 -32.89
CA PRO A 2 -1.47 -12.41 -32.40
C PRO A 2 -0.93 -13.35 -31.33
N LEU A 3 -1.68 -13.48 -30.23
CA LEU A 3 -1.36 -14.38 -29.11
C LEU A 3 -1.42 -15.83 -29.59
N SER A 4 -0.26 -16.49 -29.65
CA SER A 4 -0.16 -17.93 -29.91
C SER A 4 -0.32 -18.69 -28.59
N SER A 5 -1.15 -19.73 -28.59
CA SER A 5 -1.36 -20.68 -27.48
C SER A 5 -0.27 -21.76 -27.39
N ASP A 6 0.80 -21.63 -28.16
CA ASP A 6 1.90 -22.59 -28.24
C ASP A 6 3.00 -22.23 -27.23
N PHE A 7 2.90 -22.83 -26.04
CA PHE A 7 3.81 -22.59 -24.90
C PHE A 7 5.15 -23.35 -25.03
N SER A 8 5.33 -24.18 -26.06
CA SER A 8 6.58 -24.92 -26.29
C SER A 8 7.77 -24.03 -26.68
N LYS A 9 7.50 -22.77 -27.06
CA LYS A 9 8.51 -21.79 -27.50
C LYS A 9 9.20 -21.04 -26.37
N PHE A 10 8.78 -21.25 -25.12
CA PHE A 10 9.42 -20.65 -23.95
C PHE A 10 10.42 -21.64 -23.35
N SER A 11 11.66 -21.60 -23.83
CA SER A 11 12.79 -22.29 -23.19
C SER A 11 13.11 -21.57 -21.88
N HIS A 12 12.46 -21.93 -20.77
CA HIS A 12 13.01 -21.94 -19.40
C HIS A 12 11.88 -22.31 -18.40
N PRO A 13 12.06 -23.35 -17.56
CA PRO A 13 11.03 -23.73 -16.62
C PRO A 13 11.11 -22.86 -15.35
N LEU A 14 10.12 -21.98 -15.19
CA LEU A 14 9.69 -21.49 -13.88
C LEU A 14 9.12 -22.67 -13.09
N GLN A 15 9.92 -23.36 -12.27
CA GLN A 15 9.45 -24.44 -11.41
C GLN A 15 9.49 -24.01 -9.92
N PRO A 16 8.37 -24.12 -9.18
CA PRO A 16 8.31 -23.76 -7.77
C PRO A 16 8.92 -24.87 -6.91
N TYR A 17 9.87 -24.50 -6.05
CA TYR A 17 10.39 -25.36 -4.98
C TYR A 17 9.27 -25.66 -3.97
N ILE A 18 8.82 -26.91 -3.91
CA ILE A 18 7.92 -27.43 -2.86
C ILE A 18 8.66 -28.56 -2.14
N ASN A 19 8.74 -28.47 -0.81
CA ASN A 19 9.29 -29.50 0.09
C ASN A 19 10.75 -29.92 -0.11
N GLY A 20 11.56 -29.12 -0.81
CA GLY A 20 13.01 -29.33 -0.85
C GLY A 20 13.46 -30.55 -1.64
N GLU A 21 12.65 -31.09 -2.55
CA GLU A 21 13.06 -32.17 -3.46
C GLU A 21 12.87 -31.74 -4.93
N PHE A 22 13.87 -32.06 -5.76
CA PHE A 22 13.81 -31.96 -7.22
C PHE A 22 13.37 -33.32 -7.76
N ILE A 23 12.21 -33.38 -8.43
CA ILE A 23 11.74 -34.58 -9.14
C ILE A 23 11.83 -34.27 -10.62
N ASP A 24 12.79 -34.89 -11.31
CA ASP A 24 12.85 -34.88 -12.77
C ASP A 24 11.66 -35.67 -13.31
N SER A 25 10.94 -35.09 -14.28
CA SER A 25 9.79 -35.73 -14.92
C SER A 25 10.18 -36.85 -15.89
N VAL A 26 11.46 -37.21 -16.04
CA VAL A 26 11.90 -38.23 -17.01
C VAL A 26 13.05 -39.11 -16.47
N GLY A 27 12.86 -39.81 -15.36
CA GLY A 27 13.80 -40.89 -14.98
C GLY A 27 13.80 -41.26 -13.51
N ALA A 28 13.74 -42.56 -13.22
CA ALA A 28 13.56 -43.14 -11.89
C ALA A 28 14.85 -43.19 -11.03
N GLU A 29 15.57 -42.07 -10.88
CA GLU A 29 16.69 -42.01 -9.92
C GLU A 29 16.40 -41.06 -8.74
N LYS A 30 16.47 -41.62 -7.53
CA LYS A 30 16.29 -40.90 -6.26
C LYS A 30 17.62 -40.33 -5.79
N HIS A 31 17.72 -39.01 -5.68
CA HIS A 31 18.85 -38.36 -5.01
C HIS A 31 18.43 -37.79 -3.65
N THR A 32 19.07 -38.26 -2.57
CA THR A 32 18.87 -37.80 -1.20
C THR A 32 19.63 -36.49 -0.95
N LEU A 33 18.93 -35.46 -0.46
CA LEU A 33 19.51 -34.15 -0.18
C LEU A 33 20.16 -34.13 1.22
N ILE A 34 21.50 -34.11 1.27
CA ILE A 34 22.28 -33.83 2.48
C ILE A 34 22.41 -32.29 2.58
N SER A 35 22.01 -31.72 3.71
CA SER A 35 22.13 -30.29 4.10
C SER A 35 23.10 -29.47 3.24
N ALA A 36 22.60 -28.78 2.22
CA ALA A 36 23.43 -28.06 1.27
C ALA A 36 23.72 -26.64 1.74
N VAL A 37 24.82 -26.45 2.47
CA VAL A 37 25.63 -25.25 2.32
C VAL A 37 26.88 -25.72 1.59
N ASN A 38 27.07 -25.27 0.35
CA ASN A 38 28.24 -25.60 -0.46
C ASN A 38 29.52 -25.33 0.37
N ASP A 39 30.39 -26.32 0.51
CA ASP A 39 31.64 -26.22 1.29
C ASP A 39 32.48 -25.00 0.89
N GLN A 40 32.39 -24.57 -0.37
CA GLN A 40 33.08 -23.37 -0.85
C GLN A 40 32.56 -22.07 -0.21
N VAL A 41 31.26 -21.99 0.08
CA VAL A 41 30.64 -20.82 0.73
C VAL A 41 31.03 -20.79 2.21
N ILE A 42 31.00 -21.95 2.89
CA ILE A 42 31.47 -22.07 4.28
C ILE A 42 32.94 -21.66 4.37
N THR A 43 33.77 -22.15 3.47
CA THR A 43 35.22 -21.88 3.46
C THR A 43 35.52 -20.40 3.22
N LYS A 44 34.77 -19.75 2.32
CA LYS A 44 34.93 -18.32 2.05
C LYS A 44 34.55 -17.47 3.26
N VAL A 45 33.38 -17.73 3.85
CA VAL A 45 32.89 -17.01 5.04
C VAL A 45 33.83 -17.25 6.24
N SER A 46 34.34 -18.47 6.41
CA SER A 46 35.29 -18.81 7.46
C SER A 46 36.62 -18.06 7.34
N LYS A 47 37.15 -17.89 6.12
CA LYS A 47 38.39 -17.15 5.87
C LYS A 47 38.23 -15.65 6.08
N GLU A 48 37.15 -15.05 5.58
CA GLU A 48 36.90 -13.61 5.69
C GLU A 48 36.60 -13.15 7.12
N ALA A 49 36.06 -14.03 7.97
CA ALA A 49 35.68 -13.69 9.34
C ALA A 49 36.76 -14.00 10.40
N HIS A 50 37.94 -14.52 10.02
CA HIS A 50 39.05 -14.87 10.93
C HIS A 50 38.63 -15.69 12.18
N ILE A 51 37.60 -16.54 12.04
CA ILE A 51 37.06 -17.37 13.13
C ILE A 51 37.62 -18.78 12.99
N GLY A 52 38.40 -19.21 13.99
CA GLY A 52 38.84 -20.59 14.13
C GLY A 52 37.63 -21.51 14.33
N LEU A 53 37.25 -22.23 13.28
CA LEU A 53 36.02 -23.02 13.21
C LEU A 53 36.22 -24.40 13.87
N HIS A 54 36.58 -24.41 15.15
CA HIS A 54 36.49 -25.60 15.98
C HIS A 54 35.10 -25.63 16.62
N LYS A 55 34.18 -26.36 15.96
CA LYS A 55 32.80 -26.71 16.39
C LYS A 55 31.70 -25.71 15.95
N ALA A 56 31.27 -25.88 14.70
CA ALA A 56 30.04 -25.38 14.06
C ALA A 56 29.91 -23.87 13.81
N ALA A 57 29.55 -23.51 12.57
CA ALA A 57 29.11 -22.18 12.18
C ALA A 57 27.60 -22.20 11.89
N ALA A 58 26.87 -21.22 12.44
CA ALA A 58 25.47 -20.99 12.15
C ALA A 58 25.33 -19.88 11.11
N ILE A 59 24.70 -20.18 9.96
CA ILE A 59 24.44 -19.21 8.89
C ILE A 59 22.93 -19.11 8.69
N THR A 60 22.40 -17.89 8.63
CA THR A 60 21.00 -17.65 8.24
C THR A 60 20.94 -16.96 6.88
N ILE A 61 20.16 -17.52 5.96
CA ILE A 61 19.94 -16.96 4.62
C ILE A 61 18.51 -16.44 4.53
N ARG A 62 18.32 -15.20 4.08
CA ARG A 62 17.00 -14.64 3.77
C ARG A 62 16.62 -15.00 2.34
N LYS A 63 15.55 -15.79 2.17
CA LYS A 63 15.01 -16.16 0.84
C LYS A 63 13.71 -15.40 0.57
N PRO A 64 13.37 -15.12 -0.70
CA PRO A 64 12.05 -14.62 -1.05
C PRO A 64 10.94 -15.54 -0.57
N TYR A 65 9.77 -14.96 -0.29
CA TYR A 65 8.54 -15.70 -0.01
C TYR A 65 7.95 -16.37 -1.27
N SER A 66 8.47 -16.06 -2.46
CA SER A 66 7.93 -16.44 -3.76
C SER A 66 6.66 -15.68 -4.11
N ILE A 67 5.46 -16.25 -3.89
CA ILE A 67 4.19 -15.60 -4.27
C ILE A 67 3.66 -14.73 -3.14
N THR A 68 3.50 -13.43 -3.42
CA THR A 68 2.93 -12.45 -2.52
C THR A 68 1.65 -11.83 -3.07
N ALA A 69 0.80 -11.30 -2.20
CA ALA A 69 -0.42 -10.62 -2.59
C ALA A 69 -0.60 -9.30 -1.83
N GLY A 70 -1.10 -8.28 -2.52
CA GLY A 70 -1.28 -6.94 -1.99
C GLY A 70 -2.65 -6.37 -2.33
N ILE A 71 -3.45 -6.03 -1.32
CA ILE A 71 -4.74 -5.33 -1.49
C ILE A 71 -4.51 -3.83 -1.32
N CYS A 72 -4.79 -3.03 -2.35
CA CYS A 72 -4.59 -1.57 -2.37
C CYS A 72 -5.87 -0.81 -2.02
N ALA A 73 -5.75 0.21 -1.17
CA ALA A 73 -6.83 1.14 -0.89
C ALA A 73 -6.94 2.23 -1.97
N TYR A 74 -8.06 2.97 -1.96
CA TYR A 74 -8.42 3.93 -3.00
C TYR A 74 -7.72 5.29 -2.86
N ASN A 75 -7.22 5.63 -1.67
CA ASN A 75 -6.85 6.99 -1.29
C ASN A 75 -5.50 7.47 -1.84
N ALA A 76 -4.56 6.55 -2.07
CA ALA A 76 -3.30 6.84 -2.74
C ALA A 76 -2.89 5.65 -3.62
N PRO A 77 -3.61 5.38 -4.73
CA PRO A 77 -3.52 4.10 -5.46
C PRO A 77 -2.08 3.75 -5.88
N LEU A 78 -1.37 4.70 -6.48
CA LEU A 78 0.00 4.48 -6.96
C LEU A 78 1.01 4.36 -5.81
N GLY A 79 0.88 5.19 -4.77
CA GLY A 79 1.73 5.10 -3.58
C GLY A 79 1.53 3.78 -2.83
N ILE A 80 0.29 3.32 -2.70
CA ILE A 80 -0.02 2.05 -2.02
C ILE A 80 0.43 0.85 -2.85
N TYR A 81 0.33 0.93 -4.18
CA TYR A 81 0.96 -0.05 -5.07
C TYR A 81 2.48 -0.09 -4.84
N ALA A 82 3.14 1.06 -4.83
CA ALA A 82 4.60 1.16 -4.69
C ALA A 82 5.10 0.58 -3.35
N ILE A 83 4.44 0.86 -2.22
CA ILE A 83 4.85 0.28 -0.92
C ILE A 83 4.60 -1.24 -0.80
N LYS A 84 3.88 -1.85 -1.77
CA LYS A 84 3.65 -3.31 -1.82
C LYS A 84 4.57 -3.98 -2.82
N ALA A 85 4.60 -3.49 -4.05
CA ALA A 85 5.44 -4.01 -5.11
C ALA A 85 6.93 -3.70 -4.86
N GLY A 86 7.23 -2.50 -4.36
CA GLY A 86 8.57 -2.00 -4.09
C GLY A 86 9.42 -2.92 -3.20
N PRO A 87 8.94 -3.41 -2.04
CA PRO A 87 9.69 -4.38 -1.26
C PRO A 87 9.58 -5.82 -1.79
N ALA A 88 8.55 -6.17 -2.55
CA ALA A 88 8.34 -7.53 -3.03
C ALA A 88 9.26 -7.89 -4.21
N LEU A 89 9.38 -7.00 -5.19
CA LEU A 89 10.08 -7.28 -6.45
C LEU A 89 11.61 -7.41 -6.31
N PRO A 90 12.32 -6.50 -5.61
CA PRO A 90 13.79 -6.56 -5.53
C PRO A 90 14.32 -7.79 -4.80
N VAL A 91 13.52 -8.38 -3.90
CA VAL A 91 13.90 -9.61 -3.20
C VAL A 91 13.58 -10.89 -4.00
N GLY A 92 13.01 -10.75 -5.19
CA GLY A 92 12.68 -11.87 -6.08
C GLY A 92 11.31 -12.50 -5.86
N ASN A 93 10.35 -11.80 -5.24
CA ASN A 93 8.97 -12.28 -5.19
C ASN A 93 8.21 -11.95 -6.48
N VAL A 94 7.17 -12.74 -6.75
CA VAL A 94 6.07 -12.34 -7.63
C VAL A 94 4.93 -11.75 -6.80
N ILE A 95 4.17 -10.83 -7.38
CA ILE A 95 3.10 -10.13 -6.65
C ILE A 95 1.78 -10.07 -7.42
N ILE A 96 0.71 -10.43 -6.71
CA ILE A 96 -0.68 -10.20 -7.14
C ILE A 96 -1.20 -8.96 -6.44
N ILE A 97 -1.49 -7.91 -7.20
CA ILE A 97 -2.08 -6.66 -6.71
C ILE A 97 -3.58 -6.67 -6.95
N LYS A 98 -4.38 -6.42 -5.91
CA LYS A 98 -5.79 -6.06 -6.03
C LYS A 98 -5.93 -4.55 -5.93
N ALA A 99 -6.10 -3.90 -7.08
CA ALA A 99 -6.40 -2.47 -7.15
C ALA A 99 -7.81 -2.18 -6.62
N SER A 100 -8.01 -0.98 -6.07
CA SER A 100 -9.33 -0.57 -5.61
C SER A 100 -10.31 -0.45 -6.78
N GLU A 101 -11.53 -0.95 -6.59
CA GLU A 101 -12.61 -0.88 -7.55
C GLU A 101 -13.06 0.56 -7.88
N THR A 102 -12.84 1.52 -6.99
CA THR A 102 -13.22 2.92 -7.23
C THR A 102 -12.14 3.69 -7.97
N ASN A 103 -10.85 3.37 -7.72
CA ASN A 103 -9.70 4.07 -8.29
C ASN A 103 -8.64 3.11 -8.87
N PRO A 104 -8.96 2.27 -9.88
CA PRO A 104 -8.03 1.24 -10.36
C PRO A 104 -7.01 1.74 -11.38
N LEU A 105 -7.33 2.80 -12.13
CA LEU A 105 -6.66 3.15 -13.39
C LEU A 105 -5.15 3.40 -13.22
N SER A 106 -4.74 4.16 -12.20
CA SER A 106 -3.32 4.45 -11.97
C SER A 106 -2.51 3.20 -11.64
N THR A 107 -3.11 2.23 -10.93
CA THR A 107 -2.44 0.96 -10.60
C THR A 107 -2.32 0.07 -11.84
N LEU A 108 -3.40 -0.01 -12.64
CA LEU A 108 -3.39 -0.76 -13.90
C LEU A 108 -2.38 -0.19 -14.89
N LEU A 109 -2.31 1.14 -15.01
CA LEU A 109 -1.33 1.83 -15.84
C LEU A 109 0.10 1.53 -15.38
N ALA A 110 0.38 1.60 -14.07
CA ALA A 110 1.70 1.29 -13.53
C ALA A 110 2.15 -0.15 -13.85
N VAL A 111 1.22 -1.11 -13.80
CA VAL A 111 1.50 -2.51 -14.15
C VAL A 111 1.75 -2.68 -15.66
N SER A 112 1.02 -1.94 -16.50
CA SER A 112 1.28 -1.91 -17.94
C SER A 112 2.65 -1.32 -18.27
N LEU A 113 3.01 -0.20 -17.62
CA LEU A 113 4.32 0.43 -17.76
C LEU A 113 5.45 -0.47 -17.26
N ALA A 114 5.24 -1.20 -16.17
CA ALA A 114 6.20 -2.19 -15.68
C ALA A 114 6.49 -3.29 -16.72
N SER A 115 5.46 -3.78 -17.41
CA SER A 115 5.62 -4.75 -18.50
C SER A 115 6.40 -4.14 -19.67
N GLN A 116 6.09 -2.89 -20.06
CA GLN A 116 6.82 -2.16 -21.10
C GLN A 116 8.29 -1.88 -20.72
N ALA A 117 8.57 -1.72 -19.43
CA ALA A 117 9.92 -1.55 -18.90
C ALA A 117 10.73 -2.87 -18.84
N GLY A 118 10.15 -3.99 -19.31
CA GLY A 118 10.83 -5.28 -19.39
C GLY A 118 10.66 -6.18 -18.17
N ILE A 119 9.78 -5.83 -17.21
CA ILE A 119 9.43 -6.78 -16.15
C ILE A 119 8.70 -7.98 -16.77
N PRO A 120 9.18 -9.22 -16.58
CA PRO A 120 8.60 -10.39 -17.23
C PRO A 120 7.12 -10.58 -16.90
N ASN A 121 6.37 -11.11 -17.88
CA ASN A 121 4.97 -11.42 -17.71
C ASN A 121 4.77 -12.41 -16.56
N GLY A 122 3.81 -12.11 -15.68
CA GLY A 122 3.49 -12.95 -14.52
C GLY A 122 4.21 -12.56 -13.22
N ILE A 123 5.26 -11.73 -13.27
CA ILE A 123 5.91 -11.21 -12.07
C ILE A 123 4.99 -10.24 -11.31
N ILE A 124 4.24 -9.42 -12.04
CA ILE A 124 3.22 -8.53 -11.49
C ILE A 124 1.90 -8.86 -12.16
N ARG A 125 0.90 -9.28 -11.38
CA ARG A 125 -0.47 -9.44 -11.84
C ARG A 125 -1.37 -8.47 -11.12
N CYS A 126 -2.19 -7.73 -11.85
CA CYS A 126 -3.14 -6.79 -11.26
C CYS A 126 -4.57 -7.22 -11.56
N ILE A 127 -5.39 -7.31 -10.51
CA ILE A 127 -6.82 -7.56 -10.58
C ILE A 127 -7.58 -6.40 -9.94
N THR A 128 -8.84 -6.21 -10.32
CA THR A 128 -9.74 -5.22 -9.75
C THR A 128 -11.08 -5.87 -9.40
N GLY A 129 -11.94 -5.14 -8.68
CA GLY A 129 -13.27 -5.58 -8.26
C GLY A 129 -13.44 -5.47 -6.74
N GLY A 130 -14.69 -5.47 -6.27
CA GLY A 130 -15.02 -5.16 -4.88
C GLY A 130 -14.62 -6.23 -3.85
N LEU A 131 -15.60 -6.65 -3.05
CA LEU A 131 -15.38 -7.55 -1.92
C LEU A 131 -14.94 -8.96 -2.34
N LYS A 132 -15.45 -9.47 -3.47
CA LYS A 132 -15.21 -10.85 -3.94
C LYS A 132 -13.72 -11.19 -4.13
N PRO A 133 -12.93 -10.48 -4.95
CA PRO A 133 -11.50 -10.78 -5.11
C PRO A 133 -10.69 -10.54 -3.82
N GLY A 134 -11.07 -9.54 -3.01
CA GLY A 134 -10.41 -9.30 -1.72
C GLY A 134 -10.60 -10.46 -0.74
N LYS A 135 -11.83 -10.96 -0.59
CA LYS A 135 -12.14 -12.13 0.24
C LYS A 135 -11.41 -13.38 -0.24
N ALA A 136 -11.30 -13.58 -1.56
CA ALA A 136 -10.57 -14.71 -2.12
C ALA A 136 -9.09 -14.69 -1.72
N LEU A 137 -8.41 -13.53 -1.84
CA LEU A 137 -7.01 -13.38 -1.43
C LEU A 137 -6.81 -13.63 0.07
N VAL A 138 -7.71 -13.10 0.92
CA VAL A 138 -7.64 -13.32 2.37
C VAL A 138 -7.90 -14.79 2.73
N ALA A 139 -8.83 -15.46 2.05
CA ALA A 139 -9.12 -16.88 2.28
C ALA A 139 -7.92 -17.77 1.95
N VAL A 140 -7.16 -17.46 0.90
CA VAL A 140 -5.91 -18.17 0.56
C VAL A 140 -4.87 -18.01 1.66
N ALA A 141 -4.73 -16.81 2.23
CA ALA A 141 -3.80 -16.58 3.35
C ALA A 141 -4.20 -17.40 4.59
N LYS A 142 -5.49 -17.42 4.92
CA LYS A 142 -6.03 -18.18 6.07
C LYS A 142 -5.80 -19.69 5.93
N ARG A 143 -6.01 -20.26 4.75
CA ARG A 143 -5.89 -21.72 4.52
C ARG A 143 -4.44 -22.23 4.56
N ASN A 144 -3.48 -21.39 4.22
CA ASN A 144 -2.09 -21.80 4.01
C ASN A 144 -1.11 -21.24 5.06
N LEU A 145 -1.62 -20.74 6.20
CA LEU A 145 -0.82 -20.14 7.28
C LEU A 145 0.19 -19.09 6.77
N LYS A 146 -0.19 -18.33 5.75
CA LYS A 146 0.69 -17.31 5.17
C LYS A 146 0.80 -16.12 6.11
N SER A 147 1.99 -15.52 6.21
CA SER A 147 2.20 -14.27 6.93
C SER A 147 1.32 -13.16 6.35
N ILE A 148 0.66 -12.40 7.22
CA ILE A 148 -0.18 -11.26 6.83
C ILE A 148 0.38 -9.99 7.48
N THR A 149 0.53 -8.93 6.68
CA THR A 149 0.86 -7.60 7.16
C THR A 149 -0.29 -6.64 6.86
N LEU A 150 -0.80 -5.99 7.90
CA LEU A 150 -1.97 -5.11 7.80
C LEU A 150 -1.58 -3.66 8.08
N LYS A 151 -1.88 -2.77 7.14
CA LYS A 151 -1.85 -1.32 7.33
C LYS A 151 -3.28 -0.84 7.37
N LEU A 152 -3.78 -0.61 8.57
CA LEU A 152 -5.16 -0.22 8.82
C LEU A 152 -5.26 1.27 9.14
N SER A 153 -6.49 1.77 9.17
CA SER A 153 -6.78 3.15 9.54
C SER A 153 -6.31 3.42 10.96
N SER A 154 -5.94 4.66 11.24
CA SER A 154 -5.68 5.15 12.59
C SER A 154 -6.73 6.15 13.02
N LYS A 155 -6.69 6.50 14.30
CA LYS A 155 -7.29 7.72 14.84
C LYS A 155 -6.15 8.56 15.43
N SER A 156 -5.20 8.98 14.58
CA SER A 156 -3.94 9.57 15.04
C SER A 156 -4.16 10.81 15.91
N PRO A 157 -3.53 10.88 17.11
CA PRO A 157 -3.56 12.07 17.96
C PRO A 157 -2.53 13.11 17.47
N VAL A 158 -2.87 14.37 17.67
CA VAL A 158 -1.93 15.51 17.63
C VAL A 158 -2.01 16.16 19.00
N VAL A 159 -0.86 16.38 19.63
CA VAL A 159 -0.77 17.01 20.95
C VAL A 159 -0.07 18.36 20.79
N VAL A 160 -0.71 19.43 21.22
CA VAL A 160 -0.18 20.80 21.17
C VAL A 160 0.05 21.27 22.60
N PHE A 161 1.32 21.51 22.94
CA PHE A 161 1.74 22.01 24.24
C PHE A 161 1.55 23.53 24.33
N PRO A 162 1.40 24.10 25.54
CA PRO A 162 1.12 25.52 25.74
C PRO A 162 2.25 26.45 25.24
N ASP A 163 3.46 25.93 25.10
CA ASP A 163 4.66 26.62 24.59
C ASP A 163 4.87 26.43 23.07
N ALA A 164 3.95 25.73 22.39
CA ALA A 164 4.05 25.49 20.96
C ALA A 164 3.79 26.78 20.15
N ASP A 165 4.48 26.90 19.01
CA ASP A 165 4.16 27.90 17.98
C ASP A 165 2.78 27.59 17.39
N LEU A 166 1.76 28.34 17.83
CA LEU A 166 0.36 28.08 17.49
C LEU A 166 0.04 28.34 16.02
N ASP A 167 0.78 29.22 15.34
CA ASP A 167 0.60 29.44 13.91
C ASP A 167 1.09 28.24 13.10
N LYS A 168 2.30 27.73 13.41
CA LYS A 168 2.81 26.50 12.78
C LYS A 168 1.96 25.29 13.15
N ALA A 169 1.53 25.18 14.40
CA ALA A 169 0.67 24.08 14.83
C ALA A 169 -0.66 24.08 14.05
N ALA A 170 -1.34 25.23 13.99
CA ALA A 170 -2.60 25.36 13.26
C ALA A 170 -2.43 25.06 11.76
N GLN A 171 -1.37 25.57 11.12
CA GLN A 171 -1.08 25.30 9.71
C GLN A 171 -0.84 23.82 9.43
N ASN A 172 -0.03 23.15 10.25
CA ASN A 172 0.27 21.72 10.07
C ASN A 172 -0.96 20.84 10.32
N ILE A 173 -1.77 21.17 11.33
CA ILE A 173 -3.02 20.45 11.62
C ILE A 173 -4.00 20.63 10.47
N ALA A 174 -4.25 21.88 10.04
CA ALA A 174 -5.13 22.17 8.93
C ALA A 174 -4.64 21.48 7.64
N GLY A 175 -3.34 21.54 7.35
CA GLY A 175 -2.74 20.85 6.21
C GLY A 175 -3.10 19.36 6.20
N GLN A 176 -2.95 18.66 7.32
CA GLN A 176 -3.32 17.23 7.41
C GLN A 176 -4.81 16.96 7.21
N LEU A 177 -5.68 17.83 7.72
CA LEU A 177 -7.13 17.66 7.63
C LEU A 177 -7.68 17.99 6.24
N PHE A 178 -7.03 18.88 5.49
CA PHE A 178 -7.54 19.34 4.20
C PHE A 178 -6.80 18.73 3.00
N ILE A 179 -5.54 18.31 3.15
CA ILE A 179 -4.83 17.53 2.13
C ILE A 179 -5.58 16.22 1.88
N LEU A 180 -5.82 15.92 0.60
CA LEU A 180 -6.52 14.72 0.14
C LEU A 180 -7.87 14.50 0.85
N ASN A 181 -8.55 15.57 1.29
CA ASN A 181 -9.81 15.50 2.05
C ASN A 181 -9.70 14.63 3.32
N ALA A 182 -8.58 14.74 4.06
CA ALA A 182 -8.28 13.92 5.23
C ALA A 182 -8.21 12.40 4.97
N LYS A 183 -8.12 11.94 3.71
CA LYS A 183 -8.10 10.51 3.35
C LYS A 183 -6.73 9.89 3.47
N VAL A 184 -6.02 10.20 4.56
CA VAL A 184 -4.70 9.65 4.85
C VAL A 184 -4.82 8.81 6.11
N CYS A 185 -4.25 7.60 6.10
CA CYS A 185 -4.39 6.66 7.21
C CYS A 185 -3.84 7.24 8.53
N SER A 186 -2.88 8.16 8.45
CA SER A 186 -2.19 8.83 9.55
C SER A 186 -2.67 10.27 9.79
N THR A 187 -3.82 10.69 9.24
CA THR A 187 -4.36 12.04 9.50
C THR A 187 -4.54 12.26 11.00
N GLY A 188 -3.93 13.34 11.52
CA GLY A 188 -4.10 13.84 12.89
C GLY A 188 -5.52 14.28 13.20
N SER A 189 -6.41 13.32 13.43
CA SER A 189 -7.86 13.52 13.50
C SER A 189 -8.42 13.63 14.93
N ARG A 190 -7.53 13.62 15.93
CA ARG A 190 -7.82 14.00 17.32
C ARG A 190 -6.78 15.00 17.75
N ILE A 191 -7.21 16.18 18.17
CA ILE A 191 -6.30 17.25 18.60
C ILE A 191 -6.49 17.39 20.10
N TYR A 192 -5.40 17.24 20.84
CA TYR A 192 -5.30 17.46 22.28
C TYR A 192 -4.46 18.71 22.49
N THR A 193 -4.95 19.63 23.31
CA THR A 193 -4.26 20.90 23.56
C THR A 193 -4.49 21.31 25.00
N HIS A 194 -3.56 22.09 25.55
CA HIS A 194 -3.72 22.66 26.89
C HIS A 194 -4.86 23.68 26.92
N GLU A 195 -5.62 23.73 28.02
CA GLU A 195 -6.80 24.61 28.15
C GLU A 195 -6.44 26.09 27.95
N SER A 196 -5.25 26.52 28.36
CA SER A 196 -4.80 27.91 28.23
C SER A 196 -4.64 28.40 26.78
N ILE A 197 -4.55 27.48 25.81
CA ILE A 197 -4.32 27.80 24.38
C ILE A 197 -5.43 27.29 23.47
N VAL A 198 -6.47 26.66 24.02
CA VAL A 198 -7.51 25.98 23.22
C VAL A 198 -8.26 26.96 22.33
N ASP A 199 -8.67 28.11 22.86
CA ASP A 199 -9.47 29.10 22.14
C ASP A 199 -8.68 29.73 21.00
N GLU A 200 -7.41 30.07 21.25
CA GLU A 200 -6.53 30.63 20.24
C GLU A 200 -6.26 29.62 19.11
N LEU A 201 -5.93 28.37 19.44
CA LEU A 201 -5.70 27.32 18.46
C LEU A 201 -6.95 27.07 17.60
N VAL A 202 -8.14 27.01 18.23
CA VAL A 202 -9.42 26.86 17.53
C VAL A 202 -9.70 28.04 16.61
N ALA A 203 -9.43 29.27 17.04
CA ALA A 203 -9.61 30.46 16.22
C ALA A 203 -8.73 30.43 14.97
N LYS A 204 -7.43 30.13 15.12
CA LYS A 204 -6.48 29.99 14.00
C LYS A 204 -6.93 28.89 13.02
N MET A 205 -7.31 27.73 13.54
CA MET A 205 -7.81 26.63 12.71
C MET A 205 -9.09 26.98 11.93
N LYS A 206 -10.04 27.68 12.55
CA LYS A 206 -11.26 28.16 11.88
C LYS A 206 -10.93 29.12 10.74
N GLY A 207 -9.99 30.04 10.97
CA GLY A 207 -9.50 30.96 9.93
C GLY A 207 -8.96 30.20 8.71
N LEU A 208 -8.08 29.22 8.95
CA LEU A 208 -7.50 28.39 7.88
C LEU A 208 -8.57 27.58 7.13
N ALA A 209 -9.52 26.98 7.84
CA ALA A 209 -10.61 26.22 7.24
C ALA A 209 -11.47 27.09 6.31
N TRP A 210 -11.76 28.32 6.71
CA TRP A 210 -12.58 29.24 5.91
C TRP A 210 -11.83 29.77 4.69
N SER A 211 -10.53 30.08 4.83
CA SER A 211 -9.66 30.43 3.70
C SER A 211 -9.58 29.29 2.68
N MET A 212 -9.44 28.05 3.14
CA MET A 212 -9.42 26.87 2.27
C MET A 212 -10.73 26.69 1.51
N ARG A 213 -11.88 26.92 2.17
CA ARG A 213 -13.19 26.87 1.52
C ARG A 213 -13.29 27.88 0.37
N LYS A 214 -12.87 29.12 0.60
CA LYS A 214 -12.87 30.16 -0.45
C LYS A 214 -12.02 29.78 -1.66
N LEU A 215 -10.83 29.25 -1.42
CA LEU A 215 -9.94 28.74 -2.46
C LEU A 215 -10.59 27.60 -3.25
N LEU A 216 -11.24 26.66 -2.56
CA LEU A 216 -11.97 25.56 -3.20
C LEU A 216 -13.15 26.06 -4.03
N ASP A 217 -13.92 27.03 -3.53
CA ASP A 217 -15.04 27.63 -4.26
C ASP A 217 -14.54 28.29 -5.56
N GLN A 218 -13.41 29.01 -5.52
CA GLN A 218 -12.76 29.57 -6.72
C GLN A 218 -12.23 28.48 -7.66
N TYR A 219 -11.61 27.43 -7.12
CA TYR A 219 -11.04 26.34 -7.92
C TYR A 219 -12.12 25.50 -8.60
N LEU A 220 -13.24 25.23 -7.91
CA LEU A 220 -14.39 24.50 -8.47
C LEU A 220 -15.04 25.22 -9.66
N LEU A 221 -14.95 26.55 -9.71
CA LEU A 221 -15.36 27.34 -10.88
C LEU A 221 -14.42 27.14 -12.07
N LEU A 222 -13.12 26.89 -11.83
CA LEU A 222 -12.09 26.79 -12.86
C LEU A 222 -11.95 25.38 -13.49
N VAL A 223 -11.96 24.31 -12.68
CA VAL A 223 -11.75 22.92 -13.16
C VAL A 223 -13.05 22.16 -13.43
N GLY A 224 -14.19 22.85 -13.34
CA GLY A 224 -15.49 22.20 -13.27
C GLY A 224 -15.64 21.41 -11.97
N ASN A 225 -16.88 21.08 -11.65
CA ASN A 225 -17.36 20.67 -10.33
C ASN A 225 -16.85 19.28 -9.84
N ARG A 226 -15.58 18.89 -10.06
CA ARG A 226 -15.04 17.54 -9.76
C ARG A 226 -13.78 17.54 -8.89
N ALA A 227 -13.03 18.64 -8.80
CA ALA A 227 -11.85 18.70 -7.93
C ALA A 227 -12.24 18.69 -6.44
N GLY A 228 -11.47 17.99 -5.61
CA GLY A 228 -11.70 17.96 -4.15
C GLY A 228 -12.91 17.14 -3.69
N ARG A 229 -13.61 16.40 -4.55
CA ARG A 229 -14.74 15.56 -4.12
C ARG A 229 -14.32 14.31 -3.38
N GLU A 230 -15.25 13.83 -2.56
CA GLU A 230 -15.20 12.47 -2.04
C GLU A 230 -15.08 11.41 -3.15
N SER A 231 -14.35 10.32 -2.89
CA SER A 231 -14.01 9.27 -3.88
C SER A 231 -15.21 8.42 -4.28
N SER A 232 -16.29 8.46 -3.49
CA SER A 232 -17.58 7.90 -3.87
C SER A 232 -18.73 8.64 -3.17
N ALA A 233 -19.93 8.55 -3.75
CA ALA A 233 -21.15 9.03 -3.09
C ALA A 233 -21.42 8.31 -1.76
N GLY A 234 -21.03 7.02 -1.66
CA GLY A 234 -21.13 6.24 -0.43
C GLY A 234 -20.25 6.80 0.68
N GLN A 235 -19.00 7.15 0.37
CA GLN A 235 -18.09 7.75 1.34
C GLN A 235 -18.57 9.12 1.82
N ARG A 236 -19.07 9.95 0.90
CA ARG A 236 -19.69 11.23 1.24
C ARG A 236 -20.85 11.04 2.20
N ARG A 237 -21.75 10.10 1.90
CA ARG A 237 -22.91 9.77 2.74
C ARG A 237 -22.49 9.28 4.12
N TRP A 238 -21.43 8.48 4.20
CA TRP A 238 -20.89 7.99 5.47
C TRP A 238 -20.34 9.12 6.35
N MET A 239 -19.54 10.04 5.79
CA MET A 239 -18.98 11.15 6.55
C MET A 239 -20.05 12.14 7.02
N ILE A 240 -21.02 12.42 6.15
CA ILE A 240 -22.09 13.39 6.42
C ILE A 240 -23.16 12.79 7.36
N GLY A 241 -23.31 11.46 7.36
CA GLY A 241 -24.28 10.74 8.16
C GLY A 241 -25.73 10.87 7.66
N PRO A 242 -26.67 10.06 8.18
CA PRO A 242 -28.07 10.08 7.76
C PRO A 242 -28.87 11.34 8.20
N LYS A 243 -28.34 12.16 9.12
CA LYS A 243 -29.01 13.35 9.66
C LYS A 243 -28.84 14.62 8.81
N SER A 244 -28.24 14.54 7.63
CA SER A 244 -27.79 15.72 6.89
C SER A 244 -28.81 16.47 6.03
N ARG A 245 -30.10 16.14 6.09
CA ARG A 245 -31.13 17.03 5.50
C ARG A 245 -31.15 18.41 6.18
N GLN A 246 -30.54 18.57 7.36
CA GLN A 246 -30.41 19.86 8.05
C GLN A 246 -29.25 20.75 7.56
N TYR A 247 -28.30 20.21 6.79
CA TYR A 247 -27.24 20.99 6.17
C TYR A 247 -27.41 21.02 4.65
N GLN A 248 -28.59 21.47 4.19
CA GLN A 248 -28.67 22.04 2.85
C GLN A 248 -27.81 23.30 2.86
N LEU A 249 -26.89 23.42 1.91
CA LEU A 249 -26.27 24.71 1.59
C LEU A 249 -27.41 25.68 1.26
N GLY A 250 -27.75 26.52 2.23
CA GLY A 250 -28.60 27.67 2.00
C GLY A 250 -27.86 28.64 1.09
N TYR A 251 -28.07 28.50 -0.21
CA TYR A 251 -28.05 29.66 -1.09
C TYR A 251 -29.35 30.41 -0.84
N THR A 252 -29.41 31.17 0.25
CA THR A 252 -30.35 32.28 0.33
C THR A 252 -29.80 33.35 -0.60
N THR A 253 -30.31 33.39 -1.84
CA THR A 253 -30.25 34.61 -2.63
C THR A 253 -31.07 35.65 -1.89
N ALA A 254 -30.40 36.64 -1.33
CA ALA A 254 -31.03 37.88 -0.95
C ALA A 254 -31.32 38.66 -2.24
N ALA A 255 -32.59 38.66 -2.65
CA ALA A 255 -33.30 39.69 -3.40
C ALA A 255 -34.78 39.30 -3.45
#